data_AF-A0A209D0Y1-F1
#
_entry.id   AF-A0A209D0Y1-F1
#
_cell.length_a   1.000
_cell.length_b   1.000
_cell.length_c   1.000
_cell.angle_alpha   90.00
_cell.angle_beta   90.00
_cell.angle_gamma   90.00
#
_symmetry.space_group_name_H-M   'P 1'
#
loop_
_entity.id
_entity.type
_entity.pdbx_description
1 polymer ?
#
loop_
_entity_poly.entity_id
_entity_poly.type
_entity_poly.pdbx_seq_one_letter_code
_entity_poly.pdbx_strand_id
1 'polypeptide(L)' 'CVQVATNLAAPHGIVPVRDSKNVSGPALTVPAAAFSAFVAGVRAGDFGTV' A
#
# COMPACT_ATOMS: atom_id res chain seq x y z
N CYS A 1 12.18 -6.28 -0.04
CA CYS A 1 10.94 -6.64 0.71
C CYS A 1 10.14 -5.35 0.87
N VAL A 2 8.84 -5.40 1.13
CA VAL A 2 8.05 -4.17 1.22
C VAL A 2 7.71 -3.83 2.68
N GLN A 3 7.62 -2.54 2.96
CA GLN A 3 7.10 -2.01 4.22
C GLN A 3 5.90 -1.12 3.94
N VAL A 4 4.84 -1.26 4.75
CA VAL A 4 3.57 -0.55 4.60
C VAL A 4 3.25 0.22 5.88
N ALA A 5 2.98 1.52 5.77
CA ALA A 5 2.67 2.39 6.91
C ALA A 5 1.16 2.61 7.07
N THR A 6 0.45 1.64 7.66
CA THR A 6 -1.01 1.70 7.85
C THR A 6 -1.45 2.67 8.95
N ASN A 7 -0.55 3.00 9.88
CA ASN A 7 -0.82 3.97 10.97
C ASN A 7 -1.08 5.39 10.45
N LEU A 8 -0.74 5.68 9.19
CA LEU A 8 -0.98 6.98 8.55
C LEU A 8 -2.31 7.02 7.77
N ALA A 9 -2.99 5.89 7.62
CA ALA A 9 -4.22 5.80 6.82
C ALA A 9 -5.35 6.65 7.39
N ALA A 10 -5.61 6.56 8.70
CA ALA A 10 -6.65 7.35 9.36
C ALA A 10 -6.28 8.84 9.51
N PRO A 11 -5.09 9.21 10.03
CA PRO A 11 -4.78 10.63 10.26
C PRO A 11 -4.43 11.41 8.97
N HIS A 12 -3.93 10.75 7.93
CA HIS A 12 -3.44 11.42 6.71
C HIS A 12 -4.10 10.94 5.41
N GLY A 13 -4.99 9.95 5.46
CA GLY A 13 -5.68 9.46 4.27
C GLY A 13 -4.77 8.74 3.26
N ILE A 14 -3.56 8.31 3.67
CA ILE A 14 -2.57 7.69 2.80
C ILE A 14 -1.95 6.44 3.43
N VAL A 15 -1.49 5.53 2.58
CA VAL A 15 -0.74 4.31 2.92
C VAL A 15 0.58 4.34 2.16
N PRO A 16 1.66 4.90 2.76
CA PRO A 16 2.98 4.84 2.15
C PRO A 16 3.51 3.40 2.06
N VAL A 17 4.06 3.04 0.90
CA VAL A 17 4.70 1.75 0.64
C VAL A 17 6.13 2.00 0.16
N ARG A 18 7.13 1.35 0.76
CA ARG A 18 8.54 1.47 0.35
C ARG A 18 9.27 0.13 0.37
N ASP A 19 10.46 0.09 -0.23
CA ASP A 19 11.39 -1.02 -0.03
C ASP A 19 12.00 -0.94 1.37
N SER A 20 11.75 -1.96 2.19
CA SER A 20 12.30 -2.04 3.54
C SER A 20 13.83 -2.14 3.55
N LYS A 21 14.44 -2.55 2.42
CA LYS A 21 15.89 -2.68 2.26
C LYS A 21 16.56 -1.39 1.77
N ASN A 22 15.77 -0.40 1.34
CA ASN A 22 16.27 0.88 0.86
C ASN A 22 15.57 2.03 1.61
N VAL A 23 15.91 2.21 2.88
CA VAL A 23 15.23 3.15 3.79
C VAL A 23 15.35 4.60 3.35
N SER A 24 16.46 4.98 2.70
CA SER A 24 16.67 6.31 2.11
C SER A 24 16.06 6.47 0.71
N GLY A 25 15.52 5.39 0.14
CA GLY A 25 14.87 5.39 -1.16
C GLY A 25 13.46 6.02 -1.12
N PRO A 26 12.86 6.24 -2.29
CA PRO A 26 11.53 6.82 -2.39
C PRO A 26 10.45 5.88 -1.84
N ALA A 27 9.35 6.47 -1.36
CA ALA A 27 8.12 5.77 -1.01
C ALA A 27 7.01 6.10 -2.00
N LEU A 28 6.16 5.12 -2.30
CA LEU A 28 4.91 5.34 -3.02
C LEU A 28 3.84 5.81 -2.04
N THR A 29 3.25 6.97 -2.30
CA THR A 29 2.11 7.49 -1.54
C THR A 29 0.82 7.05 -2.18
N VAL A 30 0.15 6.05 -1.59
CA VAL A 30 -1.13 5.52 -2.08
C VAL A 30 -2.26 6.12 -1.25
N PRO A 31 -3.34 6.68 -1.85
CA PRO A 31 -4.52 7.07 -1.10
C PRO A 31 -5.12 5.87 -0.34
N ALA A 32 -5.55 6.06 0.91
CA ALA A 32 -6.05 4.98 1.76
C ALA A 32 -7.23 4.23 1.13
N ALA A 33 -8.17 4.97 0.52
CA ALA A 33 -9.30 4.37 -0.19
C ALA A 33 -8.87 3.49 -1.37
N ALA A 34 -7.87 3.92 -2.14
CA ALA A 34 -7.34 3.15 -3.25
C ALA A 34 -6.62 1.88 -2.78
N PHE A 35 -5.83 1.98 -1.69
CA PHE A 35 -5.18 0.82 -1.09
C PHE A 35 -6.20 -0.20 -0.57
N SER A 36 -7.26 0.26 0.10
CA SER A 36 -8.36 -0.61 0.56
C SER A 36 -9.08 -1.29 -0.60
N ALA A 37 -9.40 -0.56 -1.68
CA ALA A 37 -10.02 -1.14 -2.87
C ALA A 37 -9.11 -2.18 -3.54
N PHE A 38 -7.81 -1.90 -3.64
CA PHE A 38 -6.83 -2.85 -4.14
C PHE A 38 -6.80 -4.15 -3.31
N VAL A 39 -6.70 -4.04 -1.98
CA VAL A 39 -6.71 -5.22 -1.10
C VAL A 39 -8.02 -6.01 -1.21
N ALA A 40 -9.16 -5.32 -1.35
CA ALA A 40 -10.44 -5.97 -1.57
C ALA A 40 -10.46 -6.77 -2.89
N GLY A 41 -9.98 -6.17 -3.99
CA GLY A 41 -9.90 -6.87 -5.28
C GLY A 41 -8.94 -8.06 -5.27
N VAL A 42 -7.81 -7.97 -4.55
CA VAL A 42 -6.89 -9.11 -4.36
C VAL A 42 -7.59 -10.26 -3.64
N ARG A 43 -8.37 -9.95 -2.59
CA ARG A 43 -9.13 -10.97 -1.84
C ARG A 43 -10.25 -11.60 -2.66
N ALA A 44 -10.87 -10.82 -3.55
CA ALA A 44 -11.89 -11.31 -4.48
C ALA A 44 -11.32 -12.15 -5.63
N GLY A 45 -10.00 -12.08 -5.86
CA GLY A 45 -9.35 -12.76 -6.98
C GLY A 45 -9.46 -11.99 -8.30
N ASP A 46 -9.78 -10.69 -8.24
CA ASP A 46 -10.06 -9.86 -9.43
C ASP A 46 -8.84 -9.66 -10.35
N PHE A 47 -7.63 -9.92 -9.85
CA PHE A 47 -6.38 -9.62 -10.56
C PHE A 47 -5.74 -10.80 -11.30
N GLY A 48 -6.37 -11.98 -11.34
CA GLY A 48 -5.83 -13.15 -12.04
C GLY A 48 -4.46 -13.61 -11.49
N THR A 49 -3.81 -14.56 -12.18
CA THR A 49 -2.46 -15.02 -11.83
C THR A 49 -1.43 -14.36 -12.75
N VAL A 50 -0.39 -13.77 -12.16
CA VAL A 50 0.81 -13.26 -12.85
C VAL A 50 1.91 -14.31 -12.78
#